data_AF-A0A0L6WGM2-F1
#
_entry.id   AF-A0A0L6WGM2-F1
#
_cell.length_a   1.000
_cell.length_b   1.000
_cell.length_c   1.000
_cell.angle_alpha   90.00
_cell.angle_beta   90.00
_cell.angle_gamma   90.00
#
_symmetry.space_group_name_H-M   'P 1'
#
loop_
_entity.id
_entity.type
_entity.pdbx_description
1 polymer ?
#
loop_
_entity_poly.entity_id
_entity_poly.type
_entity_poly.pdbx_seq_one_letter_code
_entity_poly.pdbx_strand_id
1 'polypeptide(L)' 'MPKWLHKAYILISRNPVAGAWFFNFMVSAFIKHVLGVDSDYPGLYGDPSAHYGTLEQQGRLTLHLHLLLWALRWINT' A
#
# COMPACT_ATOMS: atom_id res chain seq x y z
N MET A 1 24.97 -0.76 -7.34
CA MET A 1 23.98 0.23 -6.87
C MET A 1 24.63 1.60 -6.79
N PRO A 2 23.93 2.69 -7.16
CA PRO A 2 24.47 4.05 -7.06
C PRO A 2 24.76 4.46 -5.61
N LYS A 3 25.84 5.20 -5.36
CA LYS A 3 26.30 5.56 -4.00
C LYS A 3 25.27 6.39 -3.20
N TRP A 4 24.42 7.17 -3.85
CA TRP A 4 23.36 7.96 -3.22
C TRP A 4 22.20 7.10 -2.72
N LEU A 5 21.88 6.02 -3.44
CA LEU A 5 20.78 5.12 -3.09
C LEU A 5 21.05 4.46 -1.72
N HIS A 6 22.30 4.02 -1.50
CA HIS A 6 22.72 3.41 -0.23
C HIS A 6 22.57 4.35 0.97
N LYS A 7 22.87 5.65 0.79
CA LYS A 7 22.72 6.66 1.85
C LYS A 7 21.25 6.89 2.22
N ALA A 8 20.35 6.93 1.23
CA ALA A 8 18.92 7.05 1.47
C ALA A 8 18.36 5.84 2.26
N TYR A 9 18.78 4.62 1.88
CA TYR A 9 18.42 3.39 2.60
C TYR A 9 18.87 3.40 4.06
N ILE A 10 20.11 3.82 4.35
CA ILE A 10 20.60 3.94 5.73
C ILE A 10 19.81 4.98 6.53
N LEU A 11 19.41 6.09 5.91
CA LEU A 11 18.66 7.14 6.59
C LEU A 11 17.26 6.66 6.99
N ILE A 12 16.58 5.93 6.11
CA ILE A 12 15.24 5.37 6.34
C ILE A 12 15.31 4.23 7.38
N SER A 13 16.32 3.36 7.30
CA SER A 13 16.50 2.25 8.25
C SER A 13 16.89 2.70 9.67
N ARG A 14 17.36 3.94 9.85
CA ARG A 14 17.63 4.52 11.18
C ARG A 14 16.38 4.83 12.01
N ASN A 15 15.21 4.92 11.37
CA ASN A 15 13.94 5.06 12.05
C ASN A 15 12.90 4.10 11.43
N PRO A 16 12.96 2.81 11.76
CA PRO A 16 12.07 1.80 11.20
C PRO A 16 10.58 2.09 11.52
N VAL A 17 10.31 2.78 12.63
CA VAL A 17 8.94 3.19 13.01
C VAL A 17 8.38 4.22 12.03
N ALA A 18 9.18 5.24 11.67
CA ALA A 18 8.76 6.23 10.67
C ALA A 18 8.54 5.58 9.28
N GLY A 19 9.38 4.60 8.92
CA GLY A 19 9.18 3.81 7.70
C GLY A 19 7.87 3.04 7.70
N ALA A 20 7.54 2.38 8.82
CA ALA A 20 6.28 1.66 8.97
C ALA A 20 5.05 2.59 8.96
N TRP A 21 5.15 3.76 9.58
CA TRP A 21 4.09 4.77 9.56
C TRP A 21 3.84 5.32 8.17
N PHE A 22 4.89 5.68 7.44
CA PHE A 22 4.77 6.12 6.06
C PHE A 22 4.17 5.02 5.18
N PHE A 23 4.62 3.78 5.35
CA PHE A 23 4.05 2.64 4.63
C PHE A 23 2.56 2.46 4.92
N ASN A 24 2.16 2.49 6.20
CA ASN A 24 0.74 2.42 6.59
C ASN A 24 -0.10 3.55 6.00
N PHE A 25 0.44 4.78 5.99
CA PHE A 25 -0.20 5.93 5.35
C PHE A 25 -0.40 5.69 3.85
N MET A 26 0.63 5.24 3.14
CA MET A 26 0.55 4.97 1.70
C MET A 26 -0.46 3.86 1.38
N VAL A 27 -0.51 2.78 2.18
CA VAL A 27 -1.48 1.70 2.01
C VAL A 27 -2.91 2.21 2.25
N SER A 28 -3.12 2.98 3.31
CA SER A 28 -4.43 3.57 3.62
C SER A 28 -4.92 4.50 2.49
N ALA A 29 -4.02 5.35 1.98
CA ALA A 29 -4.30 6.22 0.85
C ALA A 29 -4.62 5.43 -0.43
N PHE A 30 -3.89 4.35 -0.69
CA PHE A 30 -4.14 3.47 -1.84
C PHE A 30 -5.53 2.81 -1.76
N ILE A 31 -5.87 2.23 -0.60
CA ILE A 31 -7.18 1.58 -0.38
C ILE A 31 -8.32 2.58 -0.57
N LYS A 32 -8.19 3.78 0.01
CA LYS A 32 -9.23 4.81 -0.11
C LYS A 32 -9.34 5.38 -1.53
N HIS A 33 -8.24 5.87 -2.08
CA HIS A 33 -8.27 6.69 -3.29
C HIS A 33 -8.15 5.89 -4.59
N VAL A 34 -7.41 4.79 -4.59
CA VAL A 34 -7.23 3.96 -5.79
C VAL A 34 -8.29 2.88 -5.84
N LEU A 35 -8.57 2.20 -4.72
CA LEU A 35 -9.58 1.14 -4.70
C LEU A 35 -10.99 1.67 -4.47
N GLY A 36 -11.15 2.89 -3.98
CA GLY A 36 -12.45 3.51 -3.75
C GLY A 36 -13.21 2.92 -2.56
N VAL A 37 -12.49 2.34 -1.59
CA VAL A 37 -13.13 1.77 -0.39
C VAL A 37 -13.58 2.92 0.52
N ASP A 38 -14.84 2.86 0.96
CA ASP A 38 -15.48 3.89 1.79
C ASP A 38 -15.41 5.30 1.18
N SER A 39 -15.43 5.40 -0.15
CA SER A 39 -15.51 6.67 -0.88
C SER A 39 -16.82 6.82 -1.64
N ASP A 40 -17.25 8.06 -1.83
CA ASP A 40 -18.45 8.41 -2.61
C ASP A 40 -18.28 8.25 -4.14
N TYR A 41 -17.10 7.79 -4.58
CA TYR A 41 -16.77 7.54 -5.98
C TYR A 41 -16.26 6.11 -6.17
N PRO A 42 -16.53 5.49 -7.35
CA PRO A 42 -15.98 4.18 -7.67
C PRO A 42 -14.45 4.25 -7.78
N GLY A 43 -13.80 3.19 -7.31
CA GLY A 43 -12.36 3.04 -7.44
C GLY A 43 -11.94 2.78 -8.88
N LEU A 44 -10.62 2.74 -9.10
CA LEU A 44 -10.03 2.43 -10.41
C LEU A 44 -10.51 1.08 -10.97
N TYR A 45 -10.85 0.13 -10.09
CA TYR A 45 -11.28 -1.22 -10.45
C TYR A 45 -12.80 -1.42 -10.37
N GLY A 46 -13.58 -0.35 -10.20
CA GLY A 46 -15.02 -0.40 -9.99
C GLY A 46 -15.40 -0.31 -8.51
N ASP A 47 -16.59 -0.82 -8.16
CA ASP A 47 -17.11 -0.76 -6.80
C ASP A 47 -16.51 -1.88 -5.93
N PRO A 48 -15.66 -1.54 -4.93
CA PRO A 48 -15.10 -2.55 -4.04
C PRO A 48 -16.19 -3.09 -3.11
N SER A 49 -16.35 -4.41 -3.07
CA SER A 49 -17.25 -5.10 -2.15
C SER A 49 -16.59 -5.45 -0.83
N ALA A 50 -15.31 -5.83 -0.86
CA ALA A 50 -14.52 -6.20 0.30
C ALA A 50 -13.03 -6.19 -0.07
N HIS A 51 -12.17 -5.97 0.92
CA HIS A 51 -10.73 -6.10 0.77
C HIS A 51 -10.14 -6.78 2.00
N TYR A 52 -9.13 -7.62 1.81
CA TYR A 52 -8.38 -8.25 2.89
C TYR A 52 -6.89 -8.05 2.61
N GLY A 53 -6.18 -7.43 3.54
CA GLY A 53 -4.75 -7.15 3.40
C GLY A 53 -3.96 -7.63 4.60
N THR A 54 -2.87 -8.36 4.36
CA THR A 54 -1.87 -8.67 5.38
C THR A 54 -0.62 -7.84 5.14
N LEU A 55 -0.13 -7.21 6.20
CA LEU A 55 1.18 -6.55 6.22
C LEU A 55 2.22 -7.52 6.74
N GLU A 56 3.26 -7.75 5.95
CA GLU A 56 4.38 -8.60 6.34
C GLU A 56 5.69 -7.80 6.24
N GLN A 57 6.66 -8.17 7.09
CA GLN A 57 8.01 -7.63 7.03
C GLN A 57 8.93 -8.67 6.39
N GLN A 58 9.37 -8.42 5.17
CA GLN A 58 10.32 -9.27 4.48
C GLN A 58 11.75 -8.99 4.96
N GLY A 59 12.63 -9.99 4.83
CA GLY A 59 14.04 -9.85 5.18
C GLY A 59 14.68 -8.60 4.56
N ARG A 60 15.59 -7.95 5.31
CA ARG A 60 16.17 -6.62 5.01
C ARG A 60 15.26 -5.42 5.31
N LEU A 61 14.30 -5.56 6.24
CA LEU A 61 13.47 -4.46 6.76
C LEU A 61 12.55 -3.82 5.71
N THR A 62 12.15 -4.58 4.68
CA THR A 62 11.20 -4.10 3.66
C THR A 62 9.80 -4.59 4.03
N LEU A 63 8.85 -3.66 4.15
CA LEU A 63 7.45 -3.99 4.34
C LEU A 63 6.81 -4.32 3.01
N HIS A 64 6.03 -5.39 2.97
CA HIS A 64 5.26 -5.81 1.81
C HIS A 64 3.81 -6.02 2.19
N LEU A 65 2.92 -5.63 1.29
CA LEU A 65 1.49 -5.76 1.42
C LEU A 65 1.03 -6.89 0.51
N HIS A 66 0.39 -7.91 1.09
CA HIS A 66 -0.40 -8.88 0.36
C HIS A 66 -1.87 -8.46 0.45
N LEU A 67 -2.47 -8.04 -0.67
CA LEU A 67 -3.85 -7.54 -0.71
C LEU A 67 -4.71 -8.39 -1.65
N LEU A 68 -5.85 -8.85 -1.14
CA LEU A 68 -6.94 -9.43 -1.92
C LEU A 68 -8.08 -8.41 -2.01
N LEU A 69 -8.56 -8.17 -3.22
CA LEU A 69 -9.67 -7.26 -3.51
C LEU A 69 -10.82 -8.03 -4.15
N TRP A 70 -12.02 -7.84 -3.62
CA TRP A 70 -13.26 -8.30 -4.23
C TRP A 70 -14.01 -7.09 -4.78
N ALA A 71 -14.23 -7.05 -6.10
CA ALA A 71 -15.06 -6.06 -6.76
C ALA A 71 -16.46 -6.64 -7.03
N LEU A 72 -17.51 -5.88 -6.72
CA LEU A 72 -18.90 -6.31 -6.96
C LEU A 72 -19.28 -6.15 -8.44
N ARG A 73 -18.76 -5.09 -9.07
CA ARG A 73 -18.92 -4.79 -10.49
C ARG A 73 -17.56 -4.62 -11.14
N TRP A 74 -17.25 -5.50 -12.08
CA TRP A 74 -16.12 -5.33 -12.98
C TRP A 74 -16.43 -4.21 -13.98
N ILE A 75 -15.45 -3.37 -14.30
CA ILE A 75 -15.57 -2.38 -15.39
C ILE A 75 -15.63 -3.16 -16.70
N ASN A 76 -16.85 -3.45 -17.17
CA ASN A 76 -17.18 -3.72 -18.55
C ASN A 76 -18.23 -2.68 -18.95
N THR A 77 -17.78 -1.57 -19.52
CA THR A 77 -18.56 -0.80 -20.50
C THR A 77 -18.65 -1.58 -21.80
#